data_AF-A0AAU5R2N8-F1
#
_entry.id   AF-A0AAU5R2N8-F1
#
_cell.length_a   1.000
_cell.length_b   1.000
_cell.length_c   1.000
_cell.angle_alpha   90.00
_cell.angle_beta   90.00
_cell.angle_gamma   90.00
#
_symmetry.space_group_name_H-M   'P 1'
#
loop_
_entity.id
_entity.type
_entity.pdbx_description
1 polymer ?
#
loop_
_entity_poly.entity_id
_entity_poly.type
_entity_poly.pdbx_seq_one_letter_code
_entity_poly.pdbx_strand_id
1 'polypeptide(L)'
;MSQGDERGYGDEPGGRTDDMYSTLGGTRQTRTRLPGGDEGDGYGRRPARNSRSLVMIVGVVVLLIAAIAFANQSGNGDEGSGGSGKEPPAAGAGPTAATGTKPVQGKNGTIASGFAHDEQGAQSAAANYAVALVSAEILQPDRRGVIVRQIFIAERVGELEAKFNQAYSKDFLDKVGLDANGNAAEGMTYVSRTAPVGTKTVAYSAESATVEVWCTGVFGTAGVSSTNPVSNDWFTMTLKLQWAGNDWKVDSFSQKEGPAPVNTDRTASNADEIAKAVEEYGGFTYAR
;
A
#
# COMPACT_ATOMS: atom_id res chain seq x y z
N MET A 1 -8.17 -3.31 -71.50
CA MET A 1 -8.28 -4.30 -72.59
C MET A 1 -7.38 -5.47 -72.22
N SER A 2 -7.97 -6.66 -72.12
CA SER A 2 -7.31 -7.94 -71.79
C SER A 2 -6.71 -8.56 -73.05
N GLN A 3 -5.54 -9.20 -72.96
CA GLN A 3 -5.07 -10.43 -73.66
C GLN A 3 -3.78 -10.88 -72.92
N GLY A 4 -3.47 -12.16 -72.67
CA GLY A 4 -4.10 -13.42 -73.02
C GLY A 4 -3.34 -14.57 -72.35
N ASP A 5 -4.01 -15.71 -72.31
CA ASP A 5 -3.58 -17.06 -71.94
C ASP A 5 -2.42 -17.54 -72.87
N GLU A 6 -1.66 -18.65 -72.74
CA GLU A 6 -1.78 -19.93 -72.05
C GLU A 6 -0.53 -20.79 -72.44
N ARG A 7 -0.28 -21.89 -71.69
CA ARG A 7 0.41 -23.16 -72.05
C ARG A 7 1.94 -23.32 -71.93
N GLY A 8 2.32 -24.47 -71.36
CA GLY A 8 3.57 -25.17 -71.72
C GLY A 8 4.08 -26.15 -70.66
N TYR A 9 3.59 -27.39 -70.69
CA TYR A 9 4.05 -28.55 -69.90
C TYR A 9 5.35 -29.16 -70.50
N GLY A 10 6.26 -29.63 -69.64
CA GLY A 10 7.16 -30.79 -69.87
C GLY A 10 8.53 -30.54 -70.53
N ASP A 11 9.63 -30.66 -69.78
CA ASP A 11 10.52 -31.85 -69.77
C ASP A 11 11.84 -31.53 -69.00
N GLU A 12 12.10 -32.31 -67.95
CA GLU A 12 13.37 -32.46 -67.20
C GLU A 12 14.41 -33.25 -68.06
N PRO A 13 15.75 -33.28 -67.80
CA PRO A 13 16.32 -33.72 -66.50
C PRO A 13 17.76 -33.29 -66.09
N GLY A 14 18.06 -33.53 -64.81
CA GLY A 14 19.40 -33.89 -64.32
C GLY A 14 20.11 -32.80 -63.51
N GLY A 15 20.52 -33.00 -62.25
CA GLY A 15 20.42 -34.16 -61.37
C GLY A 15 21.24 -33.90 -60.10
N ARG A 16 20.89 -34.58 -59.00
CA ARG A 16 21.84 -35.33 -58.16
C ARG A 16 21.15 -36.01 -56.97
N THR A 17 21.27 -37.33 -57.01
CA THR A 17 21.45 -38.31 -55.93
C THR A 17 20.29 -38.58 -54.99
N ASP A 18 19.57 -39.63 -55.37
CA ASP A 18 19.05 -40.73 -54.55
C ASP A 18 19.69 -40.86 -53.15
N ASP A 19 18.87 -41.12 -52.13
CA ASP A 19 18.68 -42.51 -51.73
C ASP A 19 17.50 -42.71 -50.76
N MET A 20 16.97 -43.92 -50.89
CA MET A 20 15.62 -44.34 -50.57
C MET A 20 15.67 -45.42 -49.47
N TYR A 21 14.90 -45.20 -48.38
CA TYR A 21 14.52 -46.13 -47.30
C TYR A 21 15.61 -46.79 -46.41
N SER A 22 15.84 -46.19 -45.24
CA SER A 22 15.96 -46.84 -43.90
C SER A 22 16.43 -45.77 -42.89
N THR A 23 15.95 -45.59 -41.66
CA THR A 23 15.00 -46.26 -40.78
C THR A 23 14.82 -45.32 -39.56
N LEU A 24 13.61 -45.31 -38.97
CA LEU A 24 13.34 -45.14 -37.53
C LEU A 24 13.92 -43.93 -36.76
N GLY A 25 13.05 -42.97 -36.39
CA GLY A 25 13.18 -42.27 -35.10
C GLY A 25 12.81 -40.79 -35.07
N GLY A 26 11.64 -40.47 -34.50
CA GLY A 26 11.51 -39.28 -33.64
C GLY A 26 10.72 -38.09 -34.16
N THR A 27 9.41 -38.22 -34.28
CA THR A 27 8.48 -37.08 -34.24
C THR A 27 8.41 -36.49 -32.83
N ARG A 28 8.54 -35.16 -32.68
CA ARG A 28 8.11 -34.41 -31.48
C ARG A 28 7.30 -33.17 -31.89
N GLN A 29 6.14 -33.41 -32.49
CA GLN A 29 5.00 -32.49 -32.38
C GLN A 29 4.29 -32.83 -31.06
N THR A 30 4.38 -31.96 -30.06
CA THR A 30 3.56 -32.07 -28.85
C THR A 30 2.11 -31.73 -29.18
N ARG A 31 1.37 -32.76 -29.59
CA ARG A 31 -0.10 -32.80 -29.49
C ARG A 31 -0.47 -32.91 -28.02
N THR A 32 -0.87 -31.80 -27.41
CA THR A 32 -1.59 -31.85 -26.13
C THR A 32 -2.97 -32.46 -26.40
N ARG A 33 -3.14 -33.74 -26.12
CA ARG A 33 -4.47 -34.37 -26.08
C ARG A 33 -5.15 -33.92 -24.78
N LEU A 34 -6.29 -33.24 -24.93
CA LEU A 34 -7.30 -33.21 -23.88
C LEU A 34 -7.80 -34.65 -23.64
N PRO A 35 -7.84 -35.15 -22.41
CA PRO A 35 -8.65 -36.33 -22.10
C PRO A 35 -10.13 -35.93 -22.19
N GLY A 36 -10.81 -36.42 -23.23
CA GLY A 36 -12.26 -36.49 -23.26
C GLY A 36 -12.74 -37.55 -22.28
N GLY A 37 -13.75 -37.21 -21.49
CA GLY A 37 -14.31 -38.07 -20.45
C GLY A 37 -15.26 -39.12 -21.01
N ASP A 38 -15.48 -40.14 -20.18
CA ASP A 38 -16.80 -40.73 -20.03
C ASP A 38 -16.99 -41.22 -18.59
N GLU A 39 -18.20 -40.93 -18.10
CA GLU A 39 -18.96 -41.62 -17.05
C GLU A 39 -18.39 -41.67 -15.61
N GLY A 40 -18.83 -40.71 -14.79
CA GLY A 40 -18.69 -40.76 -13.34
C GLY A 40 -19.34 -39.55 -12.68
N ASP A 41 -20.52 -39.76 -12.11
CA ASP A 41 -21.35 -38.80 -11.40
C ASP A 41 -20.60 -37.87 -10.44
N GLY A 42 -21.02 -36.60 -10.42
CA GLY A 42 -20.72 -35.69 -9.32
C GLY A 42 -20.23 -34.31 -9.76
N TYR A 43 -21.12 -33.48 -10.30
CA TYR A 43 -20.91 -32.03 -10.32
C TYR A 43 -20.91 -31.50 -8.88
N GLY A 44 -19.78 -31.66 -8.19
CA GLY A 44 -19.46 -30.93 -6.98
C GLY A 44 -19.26 -29.47 -7.33
N ARG A 45 -20.35 -28.70 -7.35
CA ARG A 45 -20.33 -27.24 -7.38
C ARG A 45 -19.42 -26.81 -6.23
N ARG A 46 -18.20 -26.34 -6.51
CA ARG A 46 -17.35 -25.70 -5.50
C ARG A 46 -18.23 -24.66 -4.80
N PRO A 47 -18.41 -24.72 -3.48
CA PRO A 47 -19.18 -23.69 -2.80
C PRO A 47 -18.52 -22.37 -3.16
N ALA A 48 -19.30 -21.45 -3.72
CA ALA A 48 -18.88 -20.07 -3.87
C ALA A 48 -18.46 -19.63 -2.46
N ARG A 49 -17.15 -19.49 -2.25
CA ARG A 49 -16.66 -18.90 -1.00
C ARG A 49 -17.21 -17.48 -1.01
N ASN A 50 -18.20 -17.23 -0.17
CA ASN A 50 -18.72 -15.91 0.09
C ASN A 50 -17.56 -15.07 0.66
N SER A 51 -16.83 -14.38 -0.22
CA SER A 51 -15.76 -13.44 0.11
C SER A 51 -16.27 -12.15 0.75
N ARG A 52 -17.50 -12.16 1.28
CA ARG A 52 -18.22 -10.96 1.72
C ARG A 52 -17.88 -10.47 3.13
N SER A 53 -16.87 -11.05 3.80
CA SER A 53 -16.56 -10.67 5.19
C SER A 53 -15.16 -10.15 5.49
N LEU A 54 -14.22 -10.21 4.55
CA LEU A 54 -12.84 -9.74 4.81
C LEU A 54 -12.59 -8.29 4.39
N VAL A 55 -13.48 -7.71 3.57
CA VAL A 55 -13.36 -6.33 3.08
C VAL A 55 -13.78 -5.30 4.16
N MET A 56 -14.47 -5.71 5.22
CA MET A 56 -15.14 -4.77 6.12
C MET A 56 -14.28 -4.22 7.26
N ILE A 57 -13.06 -4.71 7.50
CA ILE A 57 -12.25 -4.27 8.66
C ILE A 57 -11.10 -3.36 8.24
N VAL A 58 -10.54 -3.57 7.06
CA VAL A 58 -9.47 -2.74 6.47
C VAL A 58 -9.98 -1.34 6.13
N GLY A 59 -11.14 -1.31 5.47
CA GLY A 59 -11.85 -0.08 5.22
C GLY A 59 -12.21 0.66 6.51
N VAL A 60 -12.33 -0.01 7.66
CA VAL A 60 -12.72 0.66 8.92
C VAL A 60 -11.57 1.48 9.51
N VAL A 61 -10.30 1.06 9.44
CA VAL A 61 -9.20 1.95 9.92
C VAL A 61 -9.08 3.18 9.02
N VAL A 62 -9.18 2.98 7.70
CA VAL A 62 -9.16 4.08 6.71
C VAL A 62 -10.39 4.99 6.85
N LEU A 63 -11.58 4.43 7.04
CA LEU A 63 -12.83 5.16 7.26
C LEU A 63 -12.87 5.85 8.61
N LEU A 64 -12.29 5.27 9.67
CA LEU A 64 -12.23 5.89 10.99
C LEU A 64 -11.23 7.05 10.98
N ILE A 65 -10.05 6.87 10.37
CA ILE A 65 -9.11 7.98 10.12
C ILE A 65 -9.78 9.06 9.25
N ALA A 66 -10.49 8.68 8.19
CA ALA A 66 -11.23 9.62 7.35
C ALA A 66 -12.41 10.29 8.09
N ALA A 67 -13.13 9.60 8.98
CA ALA A 67 -14.21 10.17 9.78
C ALA A 67 -13.67 11.18 10.81
N ILE A 68 -12.52 10.89 11.41
CA ILE A 68 -11.78 11.83 12.27
C ILE A 68 -11.38 13.08 11.47
N ALA A 69 -10.97 12.90 10.22
CA ALA A 69 -10.58 13.98 9.29
C ALA A 69 -11.76 14.85 8.83
N PHE A 70 -12.89 14.26 8.46
CA PHE A 70 -14.07 14.97 7.97
C PHE A 70 -14.68 15.89 9.04
N ALA A 71 -14.60 15.51 10.32
CA ALA A 71 -15.05 16.35 11.42
C ALA A 71 -14.22 17.65 11.58
N ASN A 72 -13.06 17.77 10.92
CA ASN A 72 -12.23 18.98 10.92
C ASN A 72 -12.48 19.88 9.69
N GLN A 73 -13.39 19.48 8.80
CA GLN A 73 -13.66 20.19 7.55
C GLN A 73 -15.05 20.83 7.53
N SER A 74 -15.35 21.67 8.53
CA SER A 74 -16.40 22.68 8.38
C SER A 74 -15.76 23.98 7.88
N GLY A 75 -15.49 24.03 6.57
CA GLY A 75 -14.90 25.18 5.90
C GLY A 75 -15.10 25.08 4.40
N ASN A 76 -16.15 25.75 3.93
CA ASN A 76 -16.64 25.83 2.55
C ASN A 76 -15.52 26.17 1.55
N GLY A 77 -15.42 25.44 0.43
CA GLY A 77 -14.44 25.70 -0.62
C GLY A 77 -14.92 25.19 -1.97
N ASP A 78 -15.35 26.14 -2.80
CA ASP A 78 -15.93 26.00 -4.13
C ASP A 78 -14.96 25.37 -5.15
N GLU A 79 -15.48 24.51 -6.04
CA GLU A 79 -14.71 23.86 -7.10
C GLU A 79 -14.46 24.81 -8.28
N GLY A 80 -13.23 25.32 -8.39
CA GLY A 80 -12.76 26.06 -9.57
C GLY A 80 -11.85 25.20 -10.45
N SER A 81 -12.39 24.64 -11.52
CA SER A 81 -11.63 23.99 -12.59
C SER A 81 -11.05 25.04 -13.54
N GLY A 82 -9.72 25.08 -13.68
CA GLY A 82 -9.01 25.94 -14.62
C GLY A 82 -7.73 25.28 -15.10
N GLY A 83 -7.79 24.60 -16.24
CA GLY A 83 -6.64 24.00 -16.90
C GLY A 83 -5.83 25.02 -17.70
N SER A 84 -4.51 24.97 -17.57
CA SER A 84 -3.58 25.47 -18.59
C SER A 84 -2.29 24.65 -18.53
N GLY A 85 -1.98 23.97 -19.64
CA GLY A 85 -0.76 23.18 -19.80
C GLY A 85 0.51 24.02 -19.77
N LYS A 86 1.59 23.43 -19.26
CA LYS A 86 2.95 23.94 -19.38
C LYS A 86 3.94 22.80 -19.60
N GLU A 87 4.87 23.06 -20.50
CA GLU A 87 5.98 22.21 -20.97
C GLU A 87 6.81 21.54 -19.85
N PRO A 88 7.47 20.41 -20.16
CA PRO A 88 8.24 19.67 -19.17
C PRO A 88 9.50 20.45 -18.75
N PRO A 89 9.74 20.64 -17.44
CA PRO A 89 11.00 21.21 -16.99
C PRO A 89 12.14 20.20 -17.23
N ALA A 90 13.29 20.72 -17.65
CA ALA A 90 14.56 20.01 -17.73
C ALA A 90 14.85 19.23 -16.43
N ALA A 91 15.54 18.09 -16.54
CA ALA A 91 15.83 17.14 -15.47
C ALA A 91 16.47 17.78 -14.22
N GLY A 92 15.63 18.36 -13.37
CA GLY A 92 15.92 18.72 -11.99
C GLY A 92 15.71 17.51 -11.09
N ALA A 93 16.41 17.50 -9.95
CA ALA A 93 16.28 16.50 -8.90
C ALA A 93 14.80 16.20 -8.62
N GLY A 94 14.35 15.00 -9.01
CA GLY A 94 12.96 14.60 -8.85
C GLY A 94 12.52 14.54 -7.38
N PRO A 95 11.21 14.37 -7.11
CA PRO A 95 10.64 14.33 -5.76
C PRO A 95 11.27 13.29 -4.81
N THR A 96 12.10 12.36 -5.31
CA THR A 96 12.80 11.32 -4.53
C THR A 96 14.33 11.37 -4.63
N ALA A 97 14.91 12.40 -5.25
CA ALA A 97 16.36 12.53 -5.33
C ALA A 97 17.01 12.63 -3.94
N ALA A 98 18.08 11.87 -3.70
CA ALA A 98 18.84 11.96 -2.45
C ALA A 98 19.37 13.39 -2.26
N THR A 99 19.06 13.98 -1.12
CA THR A 99 19.33 15.39 -0.76
C THR A 99 20.78 15.59 -0.29
N GLY A 100 21.43 14.51 0.17
CA GLY A 100 22.77 14.59 0.77
C GLY A 100 22.79 15.21 2.17
N THR A 101 21.64 15.57 2.72
CA THR A 101 21.47 16.05 4.09
C THR A 101 21.54 14.89 5.08
N LYS A 102 22.12 15.15 6.26
CA LYS A 102 22.19 14.13 7.31
C LYS A 102 20.76 13.82 7.79
N PRO A 103 20.40 12.53 7.92
CA PRO A 103 19.19 12.12 8.63
C PRO A 103 19.04 12.86 9.95
N VAL A 104 17.80 13.26 10.28
CA VAL A 104 17.50 13.75 11.63
C VAL A 104 18.00 12.74 12.66
N GLN A 105 18.83 13.20 13.59
CA GLN A 105 19.34 12.36 14.69
C GLN A 105 18.39 12.39 15.90
N GLY A 106 17.50 13.39 15.94
CA GLY A 106 16.53 13.57 17.01
C GLY A 106 15.45 12.49 16.97
N LYS A 107 15.21 11.90 18.14
CA LYS A 107 14.01 11.11 18.42
C LYS A 107 13.37 11.66 19.69
N ASN A 108 12.07 11.93 19.64
CA ASN A 108 11.25 11.99 20.84
C ASN A 108 10.59 10.62 20.96
N GLY A 109 11.13 9.73 21.80
CA GLY A 109 10.66 8.34 21.83
C GLY A 109 11.00 7.57 20.54
N THR A 110 9.99 6.97 19.88
CA THR A 110 10.17 6.11 18.68
C THR A 110 9.91 6.82 17.35
N ILE A 111 9.29 8.00 17.36
CA ILE A 111 8.99 8.76 16.15
C ILE A 111 10.09 9.80 15.91
N ALA A 112 10.52 9.93 14.65
CA ALA A 112 11.53 10.90 14.25
C ALA A 112 11.06 12.35 14.50
N SER A 113 11.99 13.25 14.81
CA SER A 113 11.72 14.65 15.13
C SER A 113 12.91 15.55 14.81
N GLY A 114 12.69 16.86 14.76
CA GLY A 114 13.73 17.85 14.45
C GLY A 114 14.00 17.94 12.96
N PHE A 115 12.92 17.88 12.17
CA PHE A 115 12.98 18.02 10.72
C PHE A 115 13.42 19.43 10.33
N ALA A 116 14.09 19.58 9.19
CA ALA A 116 14.52 20.89 8.70
C ALA A 116 13.31 21.82 8.49
N HIS A 117 13.50 23.12 8.75
CA HIS A 117 12.48 24.14 8.52
C HIS A 117 12.39 24.52 7.02
N ASP A 118 12.17 23.52 6.18
CA ASP A 118 12.02 23.66 4.74
C ASP A 118 11.00 22.67 4.18
N GLU A 119 10.74 22.74 2.87
CA GLU A 119 9.80 21.86 2.19
C GLU A 119 10.20 20.38 2.28
N GLN A 120 11.50 20.09 2.27
CA GLN A 120 12.01 18.71 2.34
C GLN A 120 11.80 18.14 3.73
N GLY A 121 12.07 18.93 4.78
CA GLY A 121 11.75 18.58 6.15
C GLY A 121 10.26 18.36 6.37
N ALA A 122 9.39 19.12 5.72
CA ALA A 122 7.94 18.90 5.77
C ALA A 122 7.54 17.55 5.15
N GLN A 123 8.15 17.18 4.02
CA GLN A 123 7.93 15.86 3.39
C GLN A 123 8.46 14.72 4.26
N SER A 124 9.66 14.89 4.83
CA SER A 124 10.27 13.93 5.75
C SER A 124 9.41 13.72 7.00
N ALA A 125 8.87 14.82 7.57
CA ALA A 125 7.93 14.77 8.67
C ALA A 125 6.65 14.01 8.30
N ALA A 126 6.01 14.37 7.18
CA ALA A 126 4.79 13.73 6.70
C ALA A 126 4.95 12.22 6.51
N ALA A 127 6.06 11.77 5.90
CA ALA A 127 6.35 10.35 5.70
C ALA A 127 6.47 9.59 7.03
N ASN A 128 7.20 10.12 8.01
CA ASN A 128 7.34 9.48 9.33
C ASN A 128 6.03 9.51 10.12
N TYR A 129 5.25 10.58 10.03
CA TYR A 129 3.95 10.68 10.68
C TYR A 129 2.92 9.72 10.07
N ALA A 130 2.98 9.44 8.78
CA ALA A 130 2.18 8.39 8.14
C ALA A 130 2.46 6.99 8.72
N VAL A 131 3.73 6.67 8.98
CA VAL A 131 4.12 5.40 9.61
C VAL A 131 3.51 5.29 11.00
N ALA A 132 3.62 6.35 11.80
CA ALA A 132 3.17 6.36 13.18
C ALA A 132 1.64 6.36 13.34
N LEU A 133 0.92 7.07 12.47
CA LEU A 133 -0.55 7.17 12.52
C LEU A 133 -1.26 5.89 12.09
N VAL A 134 -0.56 4.99 11.40
CA VAL A 134 -1.09 3.70 10.91
C VAL A 134 -0.31 2.52 11.53
N SER A 135 0.36 2.74 12.65
CA SER A 135 1.13 1.72 13.35
C SER A 135 0.28 0.87 14.29
N ALA A 136 0.76 -0.30 14.73
CA ALA A 136 0.04 -1.09 15.72
C ALA A 136 -0.07 -0.36 17.08
N GLU A 137 0.92 0.47 17.40
CA GLU A 137 1.01 1.24 18.62
C GLU A 137 -0.10 2.29 18.77
N ILE A 138 -0.69 2.82 17.68
CA ILE A 138 -1.81 3.77 17.80
C ILE A 138 -3.07 3.11 18.39
N LEU A 139 -3.19 1.78 18.30
CA LEU A 139 -4.29 1.02 18.92
C LEU A 139 -4.09 0.82 20.43
N GLN A 140 -2.85 0.90 20.93
CA GLN A 140 -2.53 0.76 22.35
C GLN A 140 -2.79 2.08 23.09
N PRO A 141 -3.70 2.14 24.08
CA PRO A 141 -4.08 3.39 24.75
C PRO A 141 -2.89 4.18 25.32
N ASP A 142 -1.94 3.50 25.97
CA ASP A 142 -0.77 4.13 26.60
C ASP A 142 0.19 4.74 25.58
N ARG A 143 0.33 4.10 24.40
CA ARG A 143 1.18 4.58 23.31
C ARG A 143 0.49 5.66 22.49
N ARG A 144 -0.80 5.50 22.23
CA ARG A 144 -1.61 6.42 21.44
C ARG A 144 -1.47 7.86 21.90
N GLY A 145 -1.62 8.13 23.20
CA GLY A 145 -1.50 9.49 23.73
C GLY A 145 -0.10 10.09 23.50
N VAL A 146 0.95 9.28 23.59
CA VAL A 146 2.33 9.72 23.30
C VAL A 146 2.48 10.09 21.83
N ILE A 147 1.97 9.24 20.92
CA ILE A 147 1.99 9.49 19.47
C ILE A 147 1.25 10.79 19.15
N VAL A 148 0.03 10.97 19.68
CA VAL A 148 -0.79 12.16 19.41
C VAL A 148 -0.07 13.44 19.87
N ARG A 149 0.45 13.45 21.10
CA ARG A 149 1.18 14.63 21.63
C ARG A 149 2.46 14.95 20.88
N GLN A 150 3.10 13.95 20.29
CA GLN A 150 4.35 14.15 19.57
C GLN A 150 4.15 14.66 18.15
N ILE A 151 3.12 14.19 17.47
CA ILE A 151 2.91 14.43 16.04
C ILE A 151 2.08 15.70 15.80
N PHE A 152 1.06 15.95 16.63
CA PHE A 152 0.12 17.03 16.39
C PHE A 152 0.53 18.33 17.07
N ILE A 153 0.01 19.45 16.57
CA ILE A 153 0.09 20.74 17.27
C ILE A 153 -0.66 20.64 18.61
N ALA A 154 -0.19 21.39 19.62
CA ALA A 154 -0.68 21.27 21.00
C ALA A 154 -2.19 21.54 21.11
N GLU A 155 -2.71 22.45 20.30
CA GLU A 155 -4.11 22.86 20.23
C GLU A 155 -5.04 21.73 19.81
N ARG A 156 -4.54 20.73 19.07
CA ARG A 156 -5.32 19.61 18.53
C ARG A 156 -5.28 18.36 19.39
N VAL A 157 -4.33 18.27 20.32
CA VAL A 157 -4.10 17.05 21.11
C VAL A 157 -5.35 16.56 21.82
N GLY A 158 -6.02 17.42 22.61
CA GLY A 158 -7.17 16.98 23.40
C GLY A 158 -8.34 16.50 22.55
N GLU A 159 -8.60 17.20 21.44
CA GLU A 159 -9.64 16.82 20.47
C GLU A 159 -9.32 15.48 19.79
N LEU A 160 -8.08 15.31 19.33
CA LEU A 160 -7.66 14.10 18.61
C LEU A 160 -7.53 12.89 19.53
N GLU A 161 -7.07 13.05 20.77
CA GLU A 161 -7.07 11.98 21.76
C GLU A 161 -8.50 11.45 21.98
N ALA A 162 -9.49 12.34 22.15
CA ALA A 162 -10.88 11.95 22.29
C ALA A 162 -11.39 11.20 21.05
N LYS A 163 -11.12 11.73 19.85
CA LYS A 163 -11.53 11.12 18.58
C LYS A 163 -10.89 9.75 18.35
N PHE A 164 -9.59 9.59 18.61
CA PHE A 164 -8.94 8.29 18.48
C PHE A 164 -9.40 7.31 19.57
N ASN A 165 -9.67 7.76 20.80
CA ASN A 165 -10.23 6.87 21.84
C ASN A 165 -11.63 6.36 21.45
N GLN A 166 -12.43 7.20 20.78
CA GLN A 166 -13.72 6.79 20.25
C GLN A 166 -13.57 5.79 19.08
N ALA A 167 -12.66 6.08 18.15
CA ALA A 167 -12.41 5.21 17.00
C ALA A 167 -11.85 3.84 17.41
N TYR A 168 -10.90 3.82 18.33
CA TYR A 168 -10.29 2.60 18.88
C TYR A 168 -10.99 2.17 20.18
N SER A 169 -12.32 2.20 20.15
CA SER A 169 -13.17 1.68 21.22
C SER A 169 -12.91 0.20 21.47
N LYS A 170 -13.34 -0.29 22.64
CA LYS A 170 -13.29 -1.73 22.97
C LYS A 170 -13.94 -2.59 21.88
N ASP A 171 -15.10 -2.19 21.37
CA ASP A 171 -15.80 -2.92 20.31
C ASP A 171 -14.98 -3.02 19.01
N PHE A 172 -14.21 -1.98 18.69
CA PHE A 172 -13.28 -2.02 17.55
C PHE A 172 -12.12 -2.97 17.83
N LEU A 173 -11.47 -2.85 18.99
CA LEU A 173 -10.35 -3.70 19.39
C LEU A 173 -10.75 -5.18 19.40
N ASP A 174 -11.90 -5.52 19.98
CA ASP A 174 -12.42 -6.89 20.00
C ASP A 174 -12.63 -7.44 18.56
N LYS A 175 -13.12 -6.61 17.62
CA LYS A 175 -13.31 -7.01 16.20
C LYS A 175 -11.99 -7.30 15.48
N VAL A 176 -10.90 -6.62 15.86
CA VAL A 176 -9.56 -6.88 15.29
C VAL A 176 -8.76 -7.92 16.09
N GLY A 177 -9.36 -8.49 17.15
CA GLY A 177 -8.75 -9.54 17.96
C GLY A 177 -7.77 -9.03 19.01
N LEU A 178 -7.98 -7.80 19.49
CA LEU A 178 -7.16 -7.14 20.50
C LEU A 178 -7.92 -6.99 21.82
N ASP A 179 -7.19 -7.07 22.93
CA ASP A 179 -7.71 -6.75 24.25
C ASP A 179 -7.91 -5.23 24.45
N ALA A 180 -8.39 -4.82 25.63
CA ALA A 180 -8.63 -3.41 25.95
C ALA A 180 -7.34 -2.55 26.00
N ASN A 181 -6.17 -3.18 26.06
CA ASN A 181 -4.86 -2.53 26.04
C ASN A 181 -4.25 -2.52 24.63
N GLY A 182 -4.96 -3.07 23.62
CA GLY A 182 -4.47 -3.17 22.25
C GLY A 182 -3.48 -4.31 22.03
N ASN A 183 -3.48 -5.34 22.89
CA ASN A 183 -2.63 -6.51 22.73
C ASN A 183 -3.38 -7.67 22.07
N ALA A 184 -2.69 -8.40 21.19
CA ALA A 184 -3.22 -9.62 20.62
C ALA A 184 -3.20 -10.76 21.65
N ALA A 185 -4.05 -11.77 21.45
CA ALA A 185 -4.07 -12.98 22.27
C ALA A 185 -2.73 -13.76 22.18
N GLU A 186 -2.49 -14.66 23.14
CA GLU A 186 -1.30 -15.52 23.11
C GLU A 186 -1.23 -16.33 21.81
N GLY A 187 -0.05 -16.38 21.20
CA GLY A 187 0.16 -17.03 19.89
C GLY A 187 -0.36 -16.23 18.68
N MET A 188 -0.80 -14.97 18.89
CA MET A 188 -1.20 -14.05 17.85
C MET A 188 -0.29 -12.82 17.83
N THR A 189 0.04 -12.36 16.63
CA THR A 189 0.78 -11.12 16.41
C THR A 189 -0.06 -10.18 15.57
N TYR A 190 -0.59 -9.12 16.18
CA TYR A 190 -1.24 -8.07 15.41
C TYR A 190 -0.19 -7.24 14.66
N VAL A 191 -0.46 -7.03 13.39
CA VAL A 191 0.37 -6.33 12.43
C VAL A 191 -0.40 -5.11 11.97
N SER A 192 0.27 -3.95 12.04
CA SER A 192 -0.14 -2.75 11.33
C SER A 192 1.14 -1.97 11.06
N ARG A 193 1.63 -2.07 9.81
CA ARG A 193 2.89 -1.48 9.38
C ARG A 193 2.69 -0.77 8.06
N THR A 194 3.12 0.48 8.00
CA THR A 194 3.02 1.32 6.82
C THR A 194 4.39 1.62 6.23
N ALA A 195 4.47 1.57 4.91
CA ALA A 195 5.62 1.93 4.12
C ALA A 195 5.23 3.07 3.16
N PRO A 196 5.66 4.31 3.43
CA PRO A 196 5.63 5.39 2.46
C PRO A 196 6.40 5.02 1.20
N VAL A 197 5.73 5.10 0.04
CA VAL A 197 6.31 4.86 -1.28
C VAL A 197 6.75 6.18 -1.93
N GLY A 198 6.07 7.28 -1.62
CA GLY A 198 6.46 8.62 -2.08
C GLY A 198 5.68 9.74 -1.43
N THR A 199 6.22 10.95 -1.54
CA THR A 199 5.62 12.19 -1.05
C THR A 199 5.38 13.17 -2.20
N LYS A 200 4.36 14.00 -2.05
CA LYS A 200 4.05 15.11 -2.96
C LYS A 200 3.60 16.31 -2.14
N THR A 201 4.33 17.41 -2.25
CA THR A 201 3.90 18.70 -1.70
C THR A 201 2.75 19.25 -2.55
N VAL A 202 1.62 19.57 -1.91
CA VAL A 202 0.46 20.20 -2.54
C VAL A 202 0.52 21.71 -2.34
N ALA A 203 0.94 22.16 -1.16
CA ALA A 203 1.13 23.57 -0.82
C ALA A 203 2.25 23.72 0.19
N TYR A 204 3.00 24.83 0.11
CA TYR A 204 4.11 25.10 1.02
C TYR A 204 4.27 26.59 1.29
N SER A 205 4.56 26.92 2.54
CA SER A 205 5.09 28.19 3.04
C SER A 205 6.09 27.87 4.15
N ALA A 206 6.82 28.89 4.64
CA ALA A 206 7.70 28.69 5.80
C ALA A 206 6.94 28.16 7.02
N GLU A 207 5.70 28.60 7.26
CA GLU A 207 4.97 28.23 8.48
C GLU A 207 4.03 27.03 8.32
N SER A 208 3.75 26.61 7.09
CA SER A 208 2.73 25.58 6.81
C SER A 208 3.03 24.77 5.56
N ALA A 209 2.70 23.48 5.58
CA ALA A 209 2.77 22.63 4.39
C ALA A 209 1.54 21.73 4.27
N THR A 210 1.16 21.37 3.06
CA THR A 210 0.22 20.25 2.81
C THR A 210 0.95 19.22 1.98
N VAL A 211 1.07 18.01 2.52
CA VAL A 211 1.82 16.91 1.88
C VAL A 211 0.93 15.70 1.73
N GLU A 212 0.88 15.15 0.52
CA GLU A 212 0.30 13.84 0.24
C GLU A 212 1.40 12.77 0.34
N VAL A 213 1.11 11.68 1.04
CA VAL A 213 2.00 10.52 1.21
C VAL A 213 1.29 9.30 0.63
N TRP A 214 1.83 8.76 -0.46
CA TRP A 214 1.34 7.51 -1.04
C TRP A 214 2.02 6.34 -0.33
N CYS A 215 1.21 5.45 0.23
CA CYS A 215 1.65 4.39 1.11
C CYS A 215 1.12 3.04 0.64
N THR A 216 1.86 1.99 1.00
CA THR A 216 1.34 0.63 1.12
C THR A 216 1.52 0.16 2.55
N GLY A 217 0.69 -0.77 3.00
CA GLY A 217 0.79 -1.32 4.35
C GLY A 217 0.58 -2.82 4.39
N VAL A 218 0.99 -3.42 5.50
CA VAL A 218 0.56 -4.76 5.90
C VAL A 218 -0.17 -4.65 7.23
N PHE A 219 -1.33 -5.27 7.32
CA PHE A 219 -2.16 -5.23 8.52
C PHE A 219 -2.94 -6.53 8.70
N GLY A 220 -3.40 -6.77 9.93
CA GLY A 220 -4.14 -7.97 10.32
C GLY A 220 -3.40 -8.73 11.40
N THR A 221 -3.83 -9.95 11.69
CA THR A 221 -3.30 -10.76 12.79
C THR A 221 -2.67 -12.02 12.23
N ALA A 222 -1.37 -12.19 12.47
CA ALA A 222 -0.64 -13.41 12.19
C ALA A 222 -0.86 -14.41 13.34
N GLY A 223 -1.42 -15.56 13.04
CA GLY A 223 -1.56 -16.70 13.95
C GLY A 223 -2.51 -17.74 13.38
N VAL A 224 -2.33 -19.02 13.75
CA VAL A 224 -3.02 -20.17 13.10
C VAL A 224 -4.54 -20.09 13.23
N SER A 225 -5.06 -19.57 14.35
CA SER A 225 -6.49 -19.39 14.59
C SER A 225 -7.00 -17.97 14.30
N SER A 226 -6.22 -17.14 13.60
CA SER A 226 -6.61 -15.77 13.27
C SER A 226 -7.82 -15.76 12.33
N THR A 227 -8.86 -15.01 12.70
CA THR A 227 -10.02 -14.71 11.84
C THR A 227 -9.83 -13.44 11.01
N ASN A 228 -8.70 -12.75 11.20
CA ASN A 228 -8.31 -11.53 10.48
C ASN A 228 -6.89 -11.73 9.93
N PRO A 229 -6.70 -12.55 8.88
CA PRO A 229 -5.36 -12.86 8.38
C PRO A 229 -4.66 -11.61 7.85
N VAL A 230 -3.33 -11.61 7.90
CA VAL A 230 -2.53 -10.48 7.40
C VAL A 230 -2.72 -10.31 5.89
N SER A 231 -3.01 -9.07 5.49
CA SER A 231 -3.15 -8.66 4.09
C SER A 231 -2.45 -7.31 3.87
N ASN A 232 -2.50 -6.80 2.64
CA ASN A 232 -1.92 -5.51 2.28
C ASN A 232 -2.95 -4.57 1.66
N ASP A 233 -2.66 -3.28 1.71
CA ASP A 233 -3.45 -2.23 1.09
C ASP A 233 -2.57 -1.13 0.48
N TRP A 234 -3.23 -0.21 -0.22
CA TRP A 234 -2.65 0.99 -0.80
C TRP A 234 -3.53 2.18 -0.47
N PHE A 235 -2.93 3.25 0.03
CA PHE A 235 -3.65 4.45 0.44
C PHE A 235 -2.84 5.72 0.20
N THR A 236 -3.53 6.85 0.16
CA THR A 236 -2.89 8.17 0.20
C THR A 236 -3.34 8.90 1.46
N MET A 237 -2.37 9.35 2.24
CA MET A 237 -2.62 10.20 3.41
C MET A 237 -2.24 11.64 3.09
N THR A 238 -3.14 12.58 3.33
CA THR A 238 -2.88 14.01 3.20
C THR A 238 -2.68 14.58 4.59
N LEU A 239 -1.54 15.23 4.86
CA LEU A 239 -1.28 15.91 6.12
C LEU A 239 -1.16 17.41 5.89
N LYS A 240 -1.87 18.19 6.71
CA LYS A 240 -1.63 19.62 6.87
C LYS A 240 -0.70 19.81 8.06
N LEU A 241 0.48 20.35 7.78
CA LEU A 241 1.56 20.58 8.71
C LEU A 241 1.65 22.07 9.05
N GLN A 242 2.10 22.36 10.27
CA GLN A 242 2.50 23.68 10.74
C GLN A 242 3.89 23.58 11.37
N TRP A 243 4.70 24.62 11.21
CA TRP A 243 5.96 24.73 11.94
C TRP A 243 5.67 25.18 13.38
N ALA A 244 5.97 24.32 14.35
CA ALA A 244 5.67 24.59 15.76
C ALA A 244 6.68 23.88 16.67
N GLY A 245 7.18 24.60 17.68
CA GLY A 245 8.13 24.03 18.65
C GLY A 245 9.43 23.55 18.01
N ASN A 246 9.92 24.27 16.99
CA ASN A 246 11.13 23.95 16.23
C ASN A 246 11.07 22.59 15.50
N ASP A 247 9.88 22.23 15.02
CA ASP A 247 9.64 21.02 14.23
C ASP A 247 8.39 21.18 13.36
N TRP A 248 8.21 20.30 12.38
CA TRP A 248 6.94 20.19 11.66
C TRP A 248 5.93 19.38 12.50
N LYS A 249 4.72 19.88 12.69
CA LYS A 249 3.63 19.22 13.43
C LYS A 249 2.36 19.16 12.60
N VAL A 250 1.54 18.15 12.81
CA VAL A 250 0.27 17.96 12.11
C VAL A 250 -0.81 18.82 12.76
N ASP A 251 -1.48 19.67 11.97
CA ASP A 251 -2.74 20.32 12.38
C ASP A 251 -3.92 19.40 12.09
N SER A 252 -3.95 18.82 10.89
CA SER A 252 -5.01 17.92 10.45
C SER A 252 -4.50 16.94 9.40
N PHE A 253 -5.21 15.84 9.25
CA PHE A 253 -4.87 14.80 8.28
C PHE A 253 -6.13 14.16 7.75
N SER A 254 -6.06 13.56 6.56
CA SER A 254 -7.11 12.75 5.94
C SER A 254 -6.49 11.58 5.19
N GLN A 255 -7.27 10.54 4.94
CA GLN A 255 -6.83 9.37 4.19
C GLN A 255 -7.89 8.99 3.15
N LYS A 256 -7.43 8.49 2.01
CA LYS A 256 -8.30 7.87 1.00
C LYS A 256 -7.63 6.60 0.48
N GLU A 257 -8.44 5.71 -0.08
CA GLU A 257 -7.93 4.60 -0.88
C GLU A 257 -7.02 5.15 -1.98
N GLY A 258 -5.87 4.52 -2.13
CA GLY A 258 -4.81 4.99 -3.01
C GLY A 258 -4.89 4.28 -4.34
N PRO A 259 -4.26 4.83 -5.39
CA PRO A 259 -3.97 4.03 -6.57
C PRO A 259 -3.16 2.80 -6.13
N ALA A 260 -3.70 1.62 -6.44
CA ALA A 260 -3.07 0.34 -6.17
C ALA A 260 -2.55 -0.26 -7.48
N PRO A 261 -1.32 -0.79 -7.54
CA PRO A 261 -0.89 -1.62 -8.65
C PRO A 261 -1.74 -2.89 -8.74
N VAL A 262 -1.72 -3.53 -9.91
CA VAL A 262 -2.40 -4.82 -10.09
C VAL A 262 -1.78 -5.85 -9.15
N ASN A 263 -2.62 -6.56 -8.41
CA ASN A 263 -2.18 -7.66 -7.56
C ASN A 263 -1.77 -8.85 -8.43
N THR A 264 -0.55 -9.36 -8.23
CA THR A 264 -0.11 -10.63 -8.82
C THR A 264 -0.46 -11.78 -7.87
N ASP A 265 -0.97 -12.89 -8.40
CA ASP A 265 -1.20 -14.09 -7.60
C ASP A 265 0.13 -14.61 -7.02
N ARG A 266 0.22 -14.64 -5.69
CA ARG A 266 1.34 -15.19 -4.94
C ARG A 266 0.81 -16.10 -3.84
N THR A 267 1.48 -17.23 -3.61
CA THR A 267 1.20 -18.08 -2.46
C THR A 267 1.35 -17.28 -1.17
N ALA A 268 0.31 -17.27 -0.34
CA ALA A 268 0.36 -16.62 0.96
C ALA A 268 1.38 -17.33 1.86
N SER A 269 2.22 -16.56 2.54
CA SER A 269 3.06 -17.06 3.63
C SER A 269 2.20 -17.59 4.76
N ASN A 270 2.74 -18.56 5.51
CA ASN A 270 2.07 -19.03 6.71
C ASN A 270 2.16 -17.98 7.84
N ALA A 271 1.37 -18.17 8.90
CA ALA A 271 1.30 -17.24 10.02
C ALA A 271 2.65 -17.04 10.72
N ASP A 272 3.42 -18.11 10.92
CA ASP A 272 4.70 -18.08 11.64
C ASP A 272 5.76 -17.29 10.86
N GLU A 273 5.80 -17.42 9.54
CA GLU A 273 6.67 -16.63 8.67
C GLU A 273 6.39 -15.13 8.80
N ILE A 274 5.11 -14.74 8.80
CA ILE A 274 4.72 -13.34 8.92
C ILE A 274 4.99 -12.81 10.34
N ALA A 275 4.68 -13.60 11.38
CA ALA A 275 4.97 -13.23 12.76
C ALA A 275 6.49 -13.01 12.98
N LYS A 276 7.33 -13.93 12.49
CA LYS A 276 8.80 -13.77 12.54
C LYS A 276 9.27 -12.54 11.78
N ALA A 277 8.71 -12.26 10.60
CA ALA A 277 9.06 -11.04 9.87
C ALA A 277 8.71 -9.78 10.68
N VAL A 278 7.61 -9.79 11.44
CA VAL A 278 7.26 -8.69 12.33
C VAL A 278 8.27 -8.56 13.48
N GLU A 279 8.72 -9.66 14.07
CA GLU A 279 9.68 -9.64 15.16
C GLU A 279 11.10 -9.24 14.72
N GLU A 280 11.53 -9.73 13.55
CA GLU A 280 12.93 -9.61 13.09
C GLU A 280 13.20 -8.37 12.25
N TYR A 281 12.22 -7.89 11.46
CA TYR A 281 12.38 -6.66 10.69
C TYR A 281 11.92 -5.45 11.51
N GLY A 282 12.86 -4.51 11.75
CA GLY A 282 12.56 -3.22 12.37
C GLY A 282 11.53 -2.40 11.59
N GLY A 283 10.88 -1.46 12.28
CA GLY A 283 9.92 -0.55 11.67
C GLY A 283 10.57 0.39 10.64
N PHE A 284 9.76 0.89 9.71
CA PHE A 284 10.22 1.86 8.72
C PHE A 284 10.47 3.22 9.38
N THR A 285 11.57 3.88 9.03
CA THR A 285 11.84 5.28 9.39
C THR A 285 12.37 5.96 8.15
N TYR A 286 11.74 7.07 7.76
CA TYR A 286 12.17 7.82 6.59
C TYR A 286 13.19 8.88 7.01
N ALA A 287 14.29 8.97 6.27
CA ALA A 287 15.27 10.04 6.45
C ALA A 287 15.71 10.55 5.08
N ARG A 288 15.42 11.81 4.83
CA ARG A 288 15.88 12.59 3.69
C ARG A 288 16.16 14.01 4.16
#